data_AF-A0AAU1IP59-F1
#
_entry.id   AF-A0AAU1IP59-F1
#
_cell.length_a   1.000
_cell.length_b   1.000
_cell.length_c   1.000
_cell.angle_alpha   90.00
_cell.angle_beta   90.00
_cell.angle_gamma   90.00
#
_symmetry.space_group_name_H-M   'P 1'
#
loop_
_entity.id
_entity.type
_entity.pdbx_description
1 polymer ?
#
loop_
_entity_poly.entity_id
_entity_poly.type
_entity_poly.pdbx_seq_one_letter_code
_entity_poly.pdbx_strand_id
1 'polypeptide(L)'
;MPGDGKISVFLLDDHEVVRRGVHEMLSVEDDIEVVGEAGTAADALVRIPATHPDVAILDVRLPDGSGVEVCREIRALDESVKCLMLTSFADDEALFDAIMAGASGYVLKAIRGNELLSAVRDVAAGKSLLDPVATARVLERLRNGGPKQDDTLDRLTDQERRILDLIGEGLTNRAIGERLHLAEKTIKNYVSSLLSKLGMERRSQAAAFVARRQAEQQRQ
;
A
#
# COMPACT_ATOMS: atom_id res chain seq x y z
N MET A 1 28.54 -21.49 16.54
CA MET A 1 28.70 -20.32 15.66
C MET A 1 27.30 -19.96 15.18
N PRO A 2 26.78 -18.75 15.40
CA PRO A 2 25.48 -18.39 14.84
C PRO A 2 25.64 -18.34 13.31
N GLY A 3 24.79 -19.07 12.59
CA GLY A 3 24.95 -19.46 11.19
C GLY A 3 25.00 -18.29 10.20
N ASP A 4 25.90 -18.43 9.22
CA ASP A 4 26.07 -17.68 7.95
C ASP A 4 25.19 -16.44 7.77
N GLY A 5 25.75 -15.26 8.09
CA GLY A 5 25.09 -13.95 8.08
C GLY A 5 24.68 -13.41 6.70
N LYS A 6 23.84 -14.14 5.98
CA LYS A 6 23.13 -13.68 4.79
C LYS A 6 21.88 -12.91 5.19
N ILE A 7 21.54 -11.90 4.39
CA ILE A 7 20.32 -11.11 4.53
C ILE A 7 19.18 -11.94 3.94
N SER A 8 18.24 -12.35 4.79
CA SER A 8 17.05 -13.07 4.38
C SER A 8 15.99 -12.12 3.84
N VAL A 9 15.47 -12.41 2.65
CA VAL A 9 14.57 -11.54 1.90
C VAL A 9 13.27 -12.27 1.55
N PHE A 10 12.14 -11.61 1.75
CA PHE A 10 10.84 -12.05 1.24
C PHE A 10 10.34 -11.12 0.15
N LEU A 11 9.77 -11.68 -0.92
CA LEU A 11 9.23 -10.92 -2.06
C LEU A 11 7.70 -10.96 -2.12
N LEU A 12 7.06 -9.80 -2.21
CA LEU A 12 5.63 -9.68 -2.48
C LEU A 12 5.42 -8.82 -3.71
N ASP A 13 4.93 -9.42 -4.79
CA ASP A 13 4.63 -8.73 -6.04
C ASP A 13 3.63 -9.60 -6.83
N ASP A 14 2.54 -9.04 -7.33
CA ASP A 14 1.57 -9.81 -8.12
C ASP A 14 2.06 -10.11 -9.54
N HIS A 15 3.00 -9.32 -10.06
CA HIS A 15 3.58 -9.50 -11.38
C HIS A 15 4.68 -10.56 -11.35
N GLU A 16 4.34 -11.77 -11.80
CA GLU A 16 5.27 -12.92 -11.81
C GLU A 16 6.61 -12.62 -12.50
N VAL A 17 6.60 -11.93 -13.64
CA VAL A 17 7.83 -11.57 -14.37
C VAL A 17 8.74 -10.66 -13.55
N VAL A 18 8.17 -9.69 -12.83
CA VAL A 18 8.94 -8.76 -11.97
C VAL A 18 9.47 -9.52 -10.77
N ARG A 19 8.63 -10.30 -10.09
CA ARG A 19 9.00 -11.10 -8.92
C ARG A 19 10.15 -12.05 -9.22
N ARG A 20 10.08 -12.76 -10.36
CA ARG A 20 11.16 -13.64 -10.83
C ARG A 20 12.43 -12.88 -11.16
N GLY A 21 12.34 -11.74 -11.84
CA GLY A 21 13.50 -10.91 -12.15
C GLY A 21 14.21 -10.40 -10.89
N VAL A 22 13.46 -9.95 -9.88
CA VAL A 22 14.00 -9.53 -8.59
C VAL A 22 14.61 -10.72 -7.84
N HIS A 23 13.94 -11.87 -7.82
CA HIS A 23 14.48 -13.09 -7.22
C HIS A 23 15.81 -13.50 -7.85
N GLU A 24 15.88 -13.59 -9.18
CA GLU A 24 17.10 -13.96 -9.90
C GLU A 24 18.23 -12.98 -9.60
N MET A 25 17.95 -11.68 -9.58
CA MET A 25 18.93 -10.66 -9.24
C MET A 25 19.47 -10.79 -7.81
N LEU A 26 18.60 -11.03 -6.82
CA LEU A 26 19.01 -11.21 -5.43
C LEU A 26 19.79 -12.52 -5.23
N SER A 27 19.43 -13.57 -5.97
CA SER A 27 20.04 -14.90 -5.86
C SER A 27 21.46 -14.98 -6.41
N VAL A 28 21.90 -13.99 -7.18
CA VAL A 28 23.28 -13.88 -7.68
C VAL A 28 24.23 -13.40 -6.59
N GLU A 29 23.73 -12.72 -5.55
CA GLU A 29 24.55 -12.17 -4.49
C GLU A 29 24.76 -13.20 -3.37
N ASP A 30 26.02 -13.46 -3.01
CA ASP A 30 26.36 -14.48 -2.01
C ASP A 30 25.87 -14.13 -0.58
N ASP A 31 25.63 -12.85 -0.30
CA ASP A 31 25.21 -12.31 0.99
C ASP A 31 23.70 -12.14 1.14
N ILE A 32 22.89 -12.52 0.13
CA ILE A 32 21.42 -12.40 0.16
C ILE A 32 20.78 -13.76 -0.11
N GLU A 33 19.70 -14.07 0.60
CA GLU A 33 18.91 -15.28 0.39
C GLU A 33 17.42 -14.95 0.31
N VAL A 34 16.74 -15.40 -0.75
CA VAL A 34 15.27 -15.27 -0.84
C VAL A 34 14.61 -16.43 -0.11
N VAL A 35 14.01 -16.15 1.05
CA VAL A 35 13.39 -17.16 1.93
C VAL A 35 11.91 -17.41 1.62
N GLY A 36 11.31 -16.58 0.77
CA GLY A 36 9.94 -16.75 0.33
C GLY A 36 9.47 -15.70 -0.66
N GLU A 37 8.38 -16.03 -1.36
CA GLU A 37 7.75 -15.15 -2.34
C GLU A 37 6.24 -15.35 -2.39
N ALA A 38 5.47 -14.27 -2.51
CA ALA A 38 4.01 -14.29 -2.63
C ALA A 38 3.52 -13.35 -3.74
N GLY A 39 2.38 -13.69 -4.33
CA GLY A 39 1.69 -12.88 -5.33
C GLY A 39 0.48 -12.12 -4.81
N THR A 40 0.11 -12.33 -3.55
CA THR A 40 -1.10 -11.78 -2.93
C THR A 40 -0.81 -11.30 -1.51
N ALA A 41 -1.57 -10.31 -1.04
CA ALA A 41 -1.48 -9.81 0.32
C ALA A 41 -1.81 -10.91 1.34
N ALA A 42 -2.86 -11.68 1.07
CA ALA A 42 -3.30 -12.78 1.93
C ALA A 42 -2.20 -13.83 2.14
N ASP A 43 -1.50 -14.24 1.07
CA ASP A 43 -0.41 -15.21 1.17
C ASP A 43 0.80 -14.64 1.92
N ALA A 44 1.12 -13.35 1.69
CA ALA A 44 2.23 -12.69 2.35
C ALA A 44 2.04 -12.57 3.86
N LEU A 45 0.83 -12.21 4.30
CA LEU A 45 0.49 -12.08 5.72
C LEU A 45 0.62 -13.40 6.49
N VAL A 46 0.45 -14.55 5.82
CA VAL A 46 0.66 -15.86 6.41
C VAL A 46 2.13 -16.27 6.40
N ARG A 47 2.83 -15.98 5.30
CA ARG A 47 4.16 -16.54 5.04
C ARG A 47 5.30 -15.71 5.62
N ILE A 48 5.21 -14.38 5.61
CA ILE A 48 6.26 -13.51 6.17
C ILE A 48 6.50 -13.83 7.65
N PRO A 49 5.47 -13.95 8.52
CA PRO A 49 5.70 -14.32 9.92
C PRO A 49 6.26 -15.74 10.07
N ALA A 50 5.98 -16.65 9.14
CA ALA A 50 6.51 -18.01 9.19
C ALA A 50 7.99 -18.09 8.78
N THR A 51 8.45 -17.20 7.88
CA THR A 51 9.83 -17.19 7.37
C THR A 51 10.76 -16.24 8.11
N HIS A 52 10.23 -15.30 8.90
CA HIS A 52 10.99 -14.29 9.65
C HIS A 52 12.14 -13.64 8.85
N PRO A 53 11.85 -12.99 7.71
CA PRO A 53 12.88 -12.37 6.88
C PRO A 53 13.45 -11.11 7.55
N ASP A 54 14.73 -10.82 7.31
CA ASP A 54 15.35 -9.54 7.68
C ASP A 54 14.70 -8.39 6.91
N VAL A 55 14.46 -8.60 5.62
CA VAL A 55 13.86 -7.61 4.71
C VAL A 55 12.66 -8.20 3.96
N ALA A 56 11.52 -7.52 4.00
CA ALA A 56 10.36 -7.83 3.16
C ALA A 56 10.22 -6.76 2.08
N ILE A 57 10.39 -7.15 0.81
CA ILE A 57 10.19 -6.29 -0.35
C ILE A 57 8.71 -6.40 -0.77
N LEU A 58 7.99 -5.29 -0.71
CA LEU A 58 6.54 -5.27 -0.88
C LEU A 58 6.11 -4.35 -2.02
N ASP A 59 5.41 -4.88 -3.02
CA ASP A 59 4.67 -4.04 -3.95
C ASP A 59 3.47 -3.40 -3.27
N VAL A 60 3.25 -2.13 -3.56
CA VAL A 60 2.16 -1.33 -3.00
C VAL A 60 0.81 -1.81 -3.53
N ARG A 61 0.72 -2.18 -4.80
CA ARG A 61 -0.55 -2.56 -5.44
C ARG A 61 -0.63 -4.07 -5.59
N LEU A 62 -1.66 -4.66 -5.01
CA LEU A 62 -1.90 -6.10 -5.06
C LEU A 62 -3.34 -6.36 -5.53
N PRO A 63 -3.64 -7.53 -6.13
CA PRO A 63 -4.96 -7.84 -6.64
C PRO A 63 -6.03 -7.97 -5.54
N ASP A 64 -5.61 -8.25 -4.31
CA ASP A 64 -6.45 -8.54 -3.15
C ASP A 64 -6.31 -7.53 -2.01
N GLY A 65 -5.51 -6.46 -2.18
CA GLY A 65 -5.30 -5.45 -1.15
C GLY A 65 -4.15 -4.48 -1.44
N SER A 66 -3.56 -3.94 -0.38
CA SER A 66 -2.42 -3.01 -0.47
C SER A 66 -1.20 -3.55 0.27
N GLY A 67 -0.02 -3.46 -0.36
CA GLY A 67 1.24 -3.77 0.32
C GLY A 67 1.54 -2.84 1.50
N VAL A 68 0.93 -1.65 1.55
CA VAL A 68 1.02 -0.75 2.71
C VAL A 68 0.29 -1.35 3.92
N GLU A 69 -0.84 -2.01 3.70
CA GLU A 69 -1.57 -2.72 4.76
C GLU A 69 -0.76 -3.93 5.24
N VAL A 70 -0.18 -4.70 4.32
CA VAL A 70 0.74 -5.79 4.65
C VAL A 70 1.92 -5.29 5.48
N CYS A 71 2.55 -4.19 5.07
CA CYS A 71 3.63 -3.54 5.82
C CYS A 71 3.19 -3.21 7.25
N ARG A 72 2.03 -2.56 7.41
CA ARG A 72 1.50 -2.17 8.72
C ARG A 72 1.26 -3.38 9.62
N GLU A 73 0.64 -4.44 9.10
CA GLU A 73 0.33 -5.65 9.87
C GLU A 73 1.60 -6.40 10.26
N ILE A 74 2.54 -6.60 9.32
CA ILE A 74 3.82 -7.27 9.59
C ILE A 74 4.64 -6.48 10.60
N ARG A 75 4.74 -5.16 10.45
CA ARG A 75 5.49 -4.30 11.39
C ARG A 75 4.88 -4.28 12.78
N ALA A 76 3.55 -4.40 12.88
CA ALA A 76 2.86 -4.48 14.17
C ALA A 76 3.04 -5.86 14.86
N LEU A 77 3.20 -6.92 14.06
CA LEU A 77 3.50 -8.28 14.55
C LEU A 77 4.98 -8.44 14.94
N ASP A 78 5.89 -7.90 14.12
CA ASP A 78 7.33 -8.03 14.25
C ASP A 78 8.06 -6.78 13.72
N GLU A 79 8.52 -5.93 14.65
CA GLU A 79 9.27 -4.73 14.32
C GLU A 79 10.72 -4.99 13.86
N SER A 80 11.20 -6.25 13.96
CA SER A 80 12.53 -6.61 13.45
C SER A 80 12.52 -6.69 11.92
N VAL A 81 11.41 -7.14 11.32
CA VAL A 81 11.24 -7.23 9.87
C VAL A 81 11.27 -5.82 9.26
N LYS A 82 12.19 -5.62 8.31
CA LYS A 82 12.34 -4.33 7.62
C LYS A 82 11.56 -4.35 6.32
N CYS A 83 10.53 -3.51 6.22
CA CYS A 83 9.72 -3.44 5.01
C CYS A 83 10.31 -2.43 4.02
N LEU A 84 10.65 -2.89 2.82
CA LEU A 84 11.11 -2.09 1.70
C LEU A 84 10.01 -2.03 0.64
N MET A 85 9.41 -0.87 0.44
CA MET A 85 8.36 -0.73 -0.58
C MET A 85 9.00 -0.67 -1.98
N LEU A 86 8.49 -1.47 -2.92
CA LEU A 86 8.95 -1.53 -4.30
C LEU A 86 7.78 -1.33 -5.25
N THR A 87 7.64 -0.16 -5.88
CA THR A 87 6.47 0.11 -6.73
C THR A 87 6.78 0.88 -8.00
N SER A 88 5.95 0.73 -9.03
CA SER A 88 6.12 1.45 -10.31
C SER A 88 5.70 2.92 -10.24
N PHE A 89 5.01 3.34 -9.17
CA PHE A 89 4.43 4.68 -9.06
C PHE A 89 5.02 5.45 -7.88
N ALA A 90 5.49 6.66 -8.14
CA ALA A 90 5.85 7.63 -7.12
C ALA A 90 4.70 8.63 -6.98
N ASP A 91 3.64 8.26 -6.27
CA ASP A 91 2.72 9.28 -5.79
C ASP A 91 3.09 9.63 -4.33
N ASP A 92 3.01 10.93 -4.01
CA ASP A 92 3.39 11.46 -2.69
C ASP A 92 2.54 10.85 -1.56
N GLU A 93 1.38 10.31 -1.90
CA GLU A 93 0.42 9.70 -0.99
C GLU A 93 0.78 8.27 -0.61
N ALA A 94 1.12 7.40 -1.55
CA ALA A 94 1.60 6.05 -1.26
C ALA A 94 2.91 6.10 -0.48
N LEU A 95 3.77 7.08 -0.77
CA LEU A 95 4.97 7.33 0.02
C LEU A 95 4.63 7.72 1.46
N PHE A 96 3.68 8.65 1.65
CA PHE A 96 3.22 9.04 2.98
C PHE A 96 2.61 7.86 3.74
N ASP A 97 1.69 7.11 3.11
CA ASP A 97 1.00 5.98 3.74
C ASP A 97 1.98 4.84 4.07
N ALA A 98 3.00 4.60 3.24
CA ALA A 98 4.09 3.66 3.51
C ALA A 98 4.92 4.07 4.73
N ILE A 99 5.27 5.36 4.85
CA ILE A 99 6.00 5.88 6.01
C ILE A 99 5.16 5.70 7.28
N MET A 100 3.88 6.06 7.22
CA MET A 100 2.97 5.90 8.35
C MET A 100 2.71 4.43 8.72
N ALA A 101 2.81 3.51 7.76
CA ALA A 101 2.76 2.07 8.01
C ALA A 101 4.06 1.50 8.62
N GLY A 102 5.13 2.29 8.70
CA GLY A 102 6.41 1.88 9.28
C GLY A 102 7.39 1.27 8.27
N ALA A 103 7.27 1.62 6.98
CA ALA A 103 8.24 1.20 5.98
C ALA A 103 9.65 1.72 6.32
N SER A 104 10.65 0.85 6.14
CA SER A 104 12.07 1.15 6.35
C SER A 104 12.72 1.81 5.12
N GLY A 105 12.11 1.67 3.94
CA GLY A 105 12.53 2.33 2.71
C GLY A 105 11.45 2.30 1.63
N TYR A 106 11.64 3.12 0.59
CA TYR A 106 10.76 3.21 -0.57
C TYR A 106 11.58 3.33 -1.84
N VAL A 107 11.31 2.45 -2.80
CA VAL A 107 12.09 2.29 -4.03
C VAL A 107 11.16 2.14 -5.22
N LEU A 108 11.52 2.76 -6.35
CA LEU A 108 10.73 2.67 -7.57
C LEU A 108 11.15 1.50 -8.44
N LYS A 109 10.23 0.71 -9.01
CA LYS A 109 10.54 -0.40 -9.94
C LYS A 109 11.34 0.03 -11.18
N ALA A 110 11.44 1.33 -11.46
CA ALA A 110 12.24 1.90 -12.55
C ALA A 110 13.74 2.03 -12.24
N ILE A 111 14.18 1.72 -11.02
CA ILE A 111 15.60 1.81 -10.63
C ILE A 111 16.45 0.73 -11.30
N ARG A 112 17.76 0.98 -11.38
CA ARG A 112 18.72 -0.03 -11.85
C ARG A 112 18.87 -1.13 -10.80
N GLY A 113 19.05 -2.38 -11.23
CA GLY A 113 19.14 -3.54 -10.32
C GLY A 113 20.11 -3.36 -9.13
N ASN A 114 21.27 -2.74 -9.37
CA ASN A 114 22.27 -2.46 -8.34
C ASN A 114 21.78 -1.53 -7.21
N GLU A 115 20.85 -0.63 -7.50
CA GLU A 115 20.26 0.25 -6.49
C GLU A 115 19.34 -0.52 -5.55
N LEU A 116 18.62 -1.55 -6.03
CA LEU A 116 17.76 -2.38 -5.19
C LEU A 116 18.61 -3.23 -4.23
N LEU A 117 19.70 -3.82 -4.75
CA LEU A 117 20.65 -4.59 -3.94
C LEU A 117 21.26 -3.74 -2.81
N SER A 118 21.67 -2.52 -3.14
CA SER A 118 22.20 -1.57 -2.16
C SER A 118 21.13 -1.20 -1.13
N ALA A 119 19.88 -0.99 -1.59
CA ALA A 119 18.77 -0.65 -0.72
C ALA A 119 18.45 -1.77 0.28
N VAL A 120 18.44 -3.04 -0.16
CA VAL A 120 18.25 -4.21 0.71
C VAL A 120 19.32 -4.26 1.79
N ARG A 121 20.59 -4.10 1.41
CA ARG A 121 21.73 -4.11 2.36
C ARG A 121 21.64 -2.98 3.38
N ASP A 122 21.33 -1.76 2.92
CA ASP A 122 21.22 -0.59 3.80
C ASP A 122 20.06 -0.75 4.80
N VAL A 123 18.90 -1.23 4.33
CA VAL A 123 17.72 -1.46 5.18
C VAL A 123 17.97 -2.59 6.18
N ALA A 124 18.60 -3.68 5.76
CA ALA A 124 19.01 -4.77 6.65
C ALA A 124 19.99 -4.29 7.74
N ALA A 125 20.89 -3.37 7.40
CA ALA A 125 21.79 -2.72 8.36
C ALA A 125 21.10 -1.69 9.27
N GLY A 126 19.77 -1.51 9.14
CA GLY A 126 18.98 -0.58 9.96
C GLY A 126 19.01 0.87 9.48
N LYS A 127 19.58 1.15 8.30
CA LYS A 127 19.49 2.50 7.71
C LYS A 127 18.09 2.71 7.15
N SER A 128 17.52 3.89 7.40
CA SER A 128 16.29 4.30 6.74
C SER A 128 16.60 4.90 5.37
N LEU A 129 15.95 4.40 4.33
CA LEU A 129 16.07 4.91 2.96
C LEU A 129 14.94 5.87 2.59
N LEU A 130 14.32 6.49 3.60
CA LEU A 130 13.32 7.52 3.37
C LEU A 130 14.05 8.82 3.08
N ASP A 131 13.80 9.39 1.89
CA ASP A 131 14.41 10.64 1.47
C ASP A 131 14.13 11.75 2.52
N PRO A 132 15.14 12.54 2.93
CA PRO A 132 14.95 13.60 3.93
C PRO A 132 13.90 14.64 3.55
N VAL A 133 13.71 14.92 2.25
CA VAL A 133 12.68 15.83 1.72
C VAL A 133 11.30 15.19 1.82
N ALA A 134 11.16 13.90 1.50
CA ALA A 134 9.92 13.16 1.70
C ALA A 134 9.53 13.10 3.20
N THR A 135 10.53 12.83 4.05
CA THR A 135 10.37 12.83 5.52
C THR A 135 9.94 14.21 6.03
N ALA A 136 10.54 15.28 5.52
CA ALA A 136 10.16 16.66 5.87
C ALA A 136 8.72 16.99 5.45
N ARG A 137 8.27 16.57 4.26
CA ARG A 137 6.89 16.74 3.80
C ARG A 137 5.88 15.98 4.66
N VAL A 138 6.22 14.77 5.09
CA VAL A 138 5.41 13.97 6.03
C VAL A 138 5.29 14.67 7.38
N LEU A 139 6.41 15.18 7.92
CA LEU A 139 6.43 15.95 9.17
C LEU A 139 5.62 17.24 9.05
N GLU A 140 5.65 17.91 7.90
CA GLU A 140 4.85 19.10 7.64
C GLU A 140 3.34 18.78 7.60
N ARG A 141 2.94 17.66 6.98
CA ARG A 141 1.55 17.16 7.02
C ARG A 141 1.09 16.81 8.43
N LEU A 142 1.95 16.19 9.25
CA LEU A 142 1.65 15.90 10.66
C LEU A 142 1.49 17.18 11.50
N ARG A 143 2.33 18.19 11.26
CA ARG A 143 2.27 19.49 11.95
C ARG A 143 1.03 20.32 11.57
N ASN A 144 0.50 20.12 10.37
CA ASN A 144 -0.69 20.82 9.88
C ASN A 144 -2.03 20.14 10.25
N GLY A 145 -2.01 19.12 11.12
CA GLY A 145 -3.22 18.63 11.80
C GLY A 145 -3.97 17.49 11.10
N GLY A 146 -3.28 16.58 10.43
CA GLY A 146 -3.92 15.43 9.74
C GLY A 146 -4.66 15.85 8.45
N PRO A 147 -5.20 14.89 7.69
CA PRO A 147 -5.75 15.17 6.37
C PRO A 147 -6.89 16.18 6.48
N LYS A 148 -6.79 17.30 5.75
CA LYS A 148 -7.95 18.15 5.49
C LYS A 148 -9.02 17.28 4.84
N GLN A 149 -10.29 17.44 5.22
CA GLN A 149 -11.40 16.63 4.72
C GLN A 149 -11.53 16.61 3.17
N ASP A 150 -10.91 17.57 2.47
CA ASP A 150 -10.80 17.57 1.00
C ASP A 150 -9.77 16.55 0.45
N ASP A 151 -8.68 16.24 1.18
CA ASP A 151 -7.62 15.30 0.72
C ASP A 151 -8.14 13.87 0.58
N THR A 152 -9.15 13.46 1.35
CA THR A 152 -9.67 12.07 1.31
C THR A 152 -10.46 11.80 0.02
N LEU A 153 -11.04 12.83 -0.60
CA LEU A 153 -11.74 12.72 -1.88
C LEU A 153 -10.77 12.75 -3.06
N ASP A 154 -9.58 13.35 -2.91
CA ASP A 154 -8.49 13.32 -3.90
C ASP A 154 -7.91 11.91 -4.12
N ARG A 155 -8.13 11.00 -3.16
CA ARG A 155 -7.79 9.58 -3.25
C ARG A 155 -8.71 8.76 -4.16
N LEU A 156 -9.90 9.29 -4.45
CA LEU A 156 -10.92 8.60 -5.25
C LEU A 156 -10.75 8.93 -6.73
N THR A 157 -10.78 7.90 -7.56
CA THR A 157 -10.90 8.07 -9.02
C THR A 157 -12.22 8.75 -9.38
N ASP A 158 -12.30 9.36 -10.56
CA ASP A 158 -13.55 9.97 -11.06
C ASP A 158 -14.73 8.98 -11.08
N GLN A 159 -14.45 7.69 -11.28
CA GLN A 159 -15.45 6.64 -11.21
C GLN A 159 -15.94 6.42 -9.77
N GLU A 160 -15.02 6.33 -8.81
CA GLU A 160 -15.33 6.14 -7.39
C GLU A 160 -16.05 7.35 -6.79
N ARG A 161 -15.67 8.57 -7.18
CA ARG A 161 -16.37 9.81 -6.78
C ARG A 161 -17.83 9.79 -7.23
N ARG A 162 -18.07 9.47 -8.51
CA ARG A 162 -19.44 9.32 -9.04
C ARG A 162 -20.22 8.25 -8.31
N ILE A 163 -19.60 7.13 -7.96
CA ILE A 163 -20.23 6.06 -7.19
C ILE A 163 -20.54 6.52 -5.76
N LEU A 164 -19.64 7.27 -5.11
CA LEU A 164 -19.84 7.85 -3.79
C LEU A 164 -21.06 8.76 -3.74
N ASP A 165 -21.19 9.66 -4.71
CA ASP A 165 -22.32 10.59 -4.80
C ASP A 165 -23.66 9.84 -4.93
N LEU A 166 -23.69 8.81 -5.80
CA LEU A 166 -24.88 7.97 -5.97
C LEU A 166 -25.21 7.12 -4.72
N ILE A 167 -24.21 6.76 -3.91
CA ILE A 167 -24.43 6.15 -2.60
C ILE A 167 -25.09 7.16 -1.64
N GLY A 168 -24.66 8.43 -1.68
CA GLY A 168 -25.27 9.52 -0.92
C GLY A 168 -26.72 9.80 -1.31
N GLU A 169 -27.06 9.63 -2.59
CA GLU A 169 -28.44 9.65 -3.09
C GLU A 169 -29.27 8.41 -2.66
N GLY A 170 -28.64 7.40 -2.05
CA GLY A 170 -29.30 6.18 -1.55
C GLY A 170 -29.46 5.07 -2.59
N LEU A 171 -28.82 5.16 -3.77
CA LEU A 171 -29.01 4.17 -4.85
C LEU A 171 -28.32 2.83 -4.55
N THR A 172 -29.01 1.71 -4.72
CA THR A 172 -28.42 0.37 -4.60
C THR A 172 -27.35 0.10 -5.68
N ASN A 173 -26.46 -0.88 -5.46
CA ASN A 173 -25.42 -1.24 -6.44
C ASN A 173 -25.99 -1.61 -7.81
N ARG A 174 -27.18 -2.23 -7.85
CA ARG A 174 -27.90 -2.54 -9.08
C ARG A 174 -28.31 -1.26 -9.82
N ALA A 175 -28.92 -0.31 -9.11
CA ALA A 175 -29.34 0.98 -9.68
C ALA A 175 -28.14 1.83 -10.13
N ILE A 176 -27.03 1.81 -9.39
CA ILE A 176 -25.78 2.47 -9.79
C ILE A 176 -25.22 1.82 -11.08
N GLY A 177 -25.24 0.49 -11.16
CA GLY A 177 -24.81 -0.25 -12.34
C GLY A 177 -25.64 0.10 -13.58
N GLU A 178 -26.97 0.17 -13.44
CA GLU A 178 -27.89 0.60 -14.50
C GLU A 178 -27.56 2.03 -14.98
N ARG A 179 -27.31 2.96 -14.06
CA ARG A 179 -27.02 4.38 -14.37
C ARG A 179 -25.64 4.61 -14.99
N LEU A 180 -24.66 3.79 -14.63
CA LEU A 180 -23.28 3.89 -15.14
C LEU A 180 -22.98 2.90 -16.27
N HIS A 181 -23.98 2.13 -16.72
CA HIS A 181 -23.84 1.06 -17.70
C HIS A 181 -22.76 0.03 -17.34
N LEU A 182 -22.70 -0.34 -16.04
CA LEU A 182 -21.76 -1.32 -15.48
C LEU A 182 -22.50 -2.50 -14.84
N ALA A 183 -21.84 -3.66 -14.83
CA ALA A 183 -22.36 -4.83 -14.11
C ALA A 183 -22.40 -4.58 -12.59
N GLU A 184 -23.41 -5.11 -11.90
CA GLU A 184 -23.57 -4.95 -10.45
C GLU A 184 -22.33 -5.44 -9.67
N LYS A 185 -21.69 -6.53 -10.14
CA LYS A 185 -20.46 -7.05 -9.55
C LYS A 185 -19.31 -6.04 -9.63
N THR A 186 -19.19 -5.31 -10.75
CA THR A 186 -18.20 -4.26 -10.92
C THR A 186 -18.44 -3.12 -9.93
N ILE A 187 -19.70 -2.74 -9.69
CA ILE A 187 -20.05 -1.74 -8.67
C ILE A 187 -19.67 -2.23 -7.27
N LYS A 188 -19.92 -3.50 -6.93
CA LYS A 188 -19.50 -4.07 -5.63
C LYS A 188 -17.98 -3.92 -5.41
N ASN A 189 -17.19 -4.18 -6.44
CA ASN A 189 -15.74 -4.02 -6.38
C ASN A 189 -15.33 -2.56 -6.16
N TYR A 190 -15.93 -1.62 -6.90
CA TYR A 190 -15.68 -0.19 -6.70
C TYR A 190 -16.08 0.29 -5.31
N VAL A 191 -17.22 -0.18 -4.77
CA VAL A 191 -17.66 0.16 -3.41
C VAL A 191 -16.67 -0.35 -2.37
N SER A 192 -16.15 -1.57 -2.54
CA SER A 192 -15.13 -2.13 -1.64
C SER A 192 -13.84 -1.30 -1.65
N SER A 193 -13.35 -0.96 -2.85
CA SER A 193 -12.16 -0.11 -3.04
C SER A 193 -12.36 1.27 -2.42
N LEU A 194 -13.49 1.92 -2.71
CA LEU A 194 -13.85 3.23 -2.16
C LEU A 194 -13.93 3.21 -0.63
N LEU A 195 -14.54 2.19 -0.04
CA LEU A 195 -14.70 2.11 1.41
C LEU A 195 -13.34 1.96 2.09
N SER A 196 -12.46 1.10 1.56
CA SER A 196 -11.07 0.97 2.01
C SER A 196 -10.32 2.30 1.93
N LYS A 197 -10.38 3.00 0.78
CA LYS A 197 -9.70 4.30 0.59
C LYS A 197 -10.20 5.40 1.54
N LEU A 198 -11.48 5.37 1.90
CA LEU A 198 -12.09 6.30 2.83
C LEU A 198 -11.95 5.88 4.30
N GLY A 199 -11.33 4.72 4.60
CA GLY A 199 -11.23 4.18 5.95
C GLY A 199 -12.59 3.80 6.55
N MET A 200 -13.53 3.36 5.72
CA MET A 200 -14.89 3.02 6.10
C MET A 200 -15.12 1.51 5.94
N GLU A 201 -15.90 0.93 6.84
CA GLU A 201 -16.24 -0.50 6.80
C GLU A 201 -17.63 -0.73 6.21
N ARG A 202 -18.51 0.26 6.35
CA ARG A 202 -19.94 0.11 6.05
C ARG A 202 -20.41 1.17 5.07
N ARG A 203 -21.21 0.74 4.11
CA ARG A 203 -21.91 1.62 3.15
C ARG A 203 -22.68 2.75 3.84
N SER A 204 -23.29 2.50 5.00
CA SER A 204 -24.01 3.52 5.76
C SER A 204 -23.09 4.65 6.24
N GLN A 205 -21.81 4.38 6.52
CA GLN A 205 -20.82 5.40 6.86
C GLN A 205 -20.53 6.28 5.64
N ALA A 206 -20.37 5.70 4.45
CA ALA A 206 -20.19 6.45 3.21
C ALA A 206 -21.41 7.34 2.88
N ALA A 207 -22.63 6.82 3.05
CA ALA A 207 -23.85 7.61 2.84
C ALA A 207 -23.94 8.78 3.84
N ALA A 208 -23.65 8.53 5.13
CA ALA A 208 -23.64 9.57 6.15
C ALA A 208 -22.55 10.63 5.90
N PHE A 209 -21.40 10.22 5.38
CA PHE A 209 -20.30 11.12 4.99
C PHE A 209 -20.74 12.09 3.89
N VAL A 210 -21.37 11.60 2.82
CA VAL A 210 -21.89 12.46 1.73
C VAL A 210 -22.98 13.41 2.25
N ALA A 211 -23.88 12.92 3.10
CA ALA A 211 -24.96 13.73 3.65
C ALA A 211 -24.45 14.89 4.52
N ARG A 212 -23.43 14.64 5.36
CA ARG A 212 -22.78 15.70 6.17
C ARG A 212 -22.13 16.75 5.28
N ARG A 213 -21.39 16.32 4.26
CA ARG A 213 -20.73 17.21 3.30
C ARG A 213 -21.72 18.13 2.57
N GLN A 214 -22.84 17.57 2.08
CA GLN A 214 -23.88 18.37 1.42
C GLN A 214 -24.49 19.41 2.36
N ALA A 215 -24.67 19.07 3.64
CA ALA A 215 -25.19 20.01 4.64
C ALA A 215 -24.18 21.13 4.98
N GLU A 216 -22.89 20.87 4.91
CA GLU A 216 -21.82 21.87 5.13
C GLU A 216 -21.66 22.80 3.93
N GLN A 217 -21.75 22.29 2.70
CA GLN A 217 -21.71 23.08 1.47
C GLN A 217 -22.92 24.02 1.31
N GLN A 218 -24.06 23.69 1.92
CA GLN A 218 -25.26 24.56 1.93
C GLN A 218 -25.18 25.69 2.98
N ARG A 219 -24.23 25.64 3.92
CA ARG A 219 -24.04 26.64 4.98
C ARG A 219 -22.97 27.69 4.64
N GLN A 220 -22.20 27.46 3.58
CA GLN A 220 -21.26 28.42 3.00
C GLN A 220 -21.93 29.14 1.83
#